data_AF-A0A371FDN9-F1
#
_entry.id   AF-A0A371FDN9-F1
#
_cell.length_a   1.000
_cell.length_b   1.000
_cell.length_c   1.000
_cell.angle_alpha   90.00
_cell.angle_beta   90.00
_cell.angle_gamma   90.00
#
_symmetry.space_group_name_H-M   'P 1'
#
loop_
_entity.id
_entity.type
_entity.pdbx_description
1 polymer ?
#
loop_
_entity_poly.entity_id
_entity_poly.type
_entity_poly.pdbx_seq_one_letter_code
_entity_poly.pdbx_strand_id
1 'polypeptide(L)'
;MVKGERETFKGYAQRWRELVARIQPPISENEMATMFIDTLHSLFYEKMVGNMVSNFSDLVLIEERIEVGMRTRKIVPEAAISHPNEFPESEEEEEAT
;
A
#
# COMPACT_ATOMS: atom_id res chain seq x y z
N MET A 1 9.78 0.57 -13.39
CA MET A 1 8.68 -0.34 -13.80
C MET A 1 7.45 0.09 -13.03
N VAL A 2 6.25 0.08 -13.61
CA VAL A 2 5.04 0.52 -12.90
C VAL A 2 4.07 -0.66 -12.83
N LYS A 3 3.44 -0.84 -11.68
CA LYS A 3 2.40 -1.84 -11.48
C LYS A 3 1.20 -1.53 -12.38
N GLY A 4 0.68 -2.54 -13.09
CA GLY A 4 -0.54 -2.36 -13.89
C GLY A 4 -1.78 -2.11 -13.03
N GLU A 5 -2.78 -1.42 -13.57
CA GLU A 5 -4.04 -1.13 -12.85
C GLU A 5 -4.79 -2.40 -12.42
N ARG A 6 -4.81 -3.42 -13.28
CA ARG A 6 -5.46 -4.73 -13.05
C ARG A 6 -4.54 -5.78 -12.45
N GLU A 7 -3.27 -5.44 -12.24
CA GLU A 7 -2.27 -6.34 -11.70
C GLU A 7 -2.33 -6.34 -10.17
N THR A 8 -2.23 -7.53 -9.56
CA THR A 8 -2.09 -7.67 -8.10
C THR A 8 -0.67 -7.33 -7.68
N PHE A 9 -0.48 -6.86 -6.44
CA PHE A 9 0.87 -6.56 -5.97
C PHE A 9 1.83 -7.73 -6.03
N LYS A 10 1.34 -8.92 -5.69
CA LYS A 10 2.13 -10.15 -5.77
C LYS A 10 2.63 -10.43 -7.19
N GLY A 11 1.78 -10.24 -8.20
CA GLY A 11 2.16 -10.41 -9.61
C GLY A 11 3.20 -9.40 -10.06
N TYR A 12 3.04 -8.14 -9.63
CA TYR A 12 4.01 -7.08 -9.88
C TYR A 12 5.37 -7.38 -9.24
N ALA A 13 5.38 -7.72 -7.95
CA ALA A 13 6.59 -8.06 -7.20
C ALA A 13 7.33 -9.25 -7.82
N GLN A 14 6.60 -10.25 -8.31
CA GLN A 14 7.20 -11.38 -9.02
C GLN A 14 7.88 -10.94 -10.33
N ARG A 15 7.18 -10.19 -11.18
CA ARG A 15 7.77 -9.68 -12.44
C ARG A 15 9.00 -8.80 -12.19
N TRP A 16 8.93 -7.97 -11.16
CA TRP A 16 10.05 -7.10 -10.78
C TRP A 16 11.25 -7.93 -10.32
N ARG A 17 11.03 -8.96 -9.49
CA ARG A 17 12.07 -9.90 -9.06
C ARG A 17 12.70 -10.64 -10.24
N GLU A 18 11.89 -11.11 -11.20
CA GLU A 18 12.38 -11.79 -12.41
C GLU A 18 13.24 -10.87 -13.29
N LEU A 19 12.96 -9.57 -13.31
CA LEU A 19 13.77 -8.58 -14.02
C LEU A 19 15.10 -8.35 -13.31
N VAL A 20 15.05 -8.15 -11.99
CA VAL A 20 16.23 -7.92 -11.14
C VAL A 20 17.17 -9.13 -11.12
N ALA A 21 16.63 -10.35 -11.17
CA ALA A 21 17.42 -11.59 -11.26
C ALA A 21 18.31 -11.66 -12.51
N ARG A 22 18.08 -10.81 -13.52
CA ARG A 22 18.89 -10.74 -14.75
C ARG A 22 20.09 -9.80 -14.62
N ILE A 23 20.18 -8.99 -13.57
CA ILE A 23 21.25 -8.02 -13.36
C ILE A 23 22.49 -8.74 -12.81
N GLN A 24 23.67 -8.42 -13.38
CA GLN A 24 24.96 -8.89 -12.90
C GLN A 24 25.91 -7.71 -12.61
N PRO A 25 26.58 -7.71 -11.44
CA PRO A 25 26.52 -8.72 -10.37
C PRO A 25 25.15 -8.73 -9.64
N PRO A 26 24.81 -9.81 -8.91
CA PRO A 26 23.55 -9.89 -8.17
C PRO A 26 23.41 -8.73 -7.18
N ILE A 27 22.24 -8.10 -7.17
CA ILE A 27 21.93 -6.97 -6.29
C ILE A 27 21.60 -7.47 -4.89
N SER A 28 22.02 -6.73 -3.86
CA SER A 28 21.75 -7.11 -2.47
C SER A 28 20.27 -6.95 -2.10
N GLU A 29 19.78 -7.64 -1.07
CA GLU A 29 18.38 -7.50 -0.62
C GLU A 29 18.00 -6.07 -0.22
N ASN A 30 18.94 -5.33 0.36
CA ASN A 30 18.73 -3.94 0.74
C ASN A 30 18.56 -3.05 -0.49
N GLU A 31 19.44 -3.20 -1.49
CA GLU A 31 19.29 -2.49 -2.77
C GLU A 31 18.00 -2.89 -3.51
N MET A 32 17.62 -4.17 -3.45
CA MET A 32 16.34 -4.62 -4.00
C MET A 32 15.15 -3.94 -3.30
N ALA A 33 15.19 -3.81 -1.98
CA ALA A 33 14.16 -3.11 -1.22
C ALA A 33 14.09 -1.63 -1.61
N THR A 34 15.22 -0.93 -1.66
CA THR A 34 15.29 0.49 -2.07
C THR A 34 14.74 0.69 -3.48
N MET A 35 15.23 -0.07 -4.46
CA MET A 35 14.77 0.09 -5.85
C MET A 35 13.30 -0.29 -6.02
N PHE A 36 12.78 -1.24 -5.24
CA PHE A 36 11.36 -1.59 -5.27
C PHE A 36 10.51 -0.44 -4.74
N ILE A 37 10.88 0.15 -3.60
CA ILE A 37 10.22 1.31 -3.00
C ILE A 37 10.15 2.48 -3.99
N ASP A 38 11.22 2.76 -4.73
CA ASP A 38 11.26 3.82 -5.76
C ASP A 38 10.26 3.61 -6.90
N THR A 39 9.80 2.38 -7.12
CA THR A 39 8.77 2.08 -8.14
C THR A 39 7.34 2.24 -7.64
N LEU A 40 7.14 2.45 -6.34
CA LEU A 40 5.82 2.52 -5.73
C LEU A 40 5.29 3.96 -5.74
N HIS A 41 3.98 4.10 -5.88
CA HIS A 41 3.34 5.42 -5.91
C HIS A 41 3.56 6.13 -4.56
N SER A 42 3.78 7.45 -4.59
CA SER A 42 4.15 8.29 -3.41
C SER A 42 3.30 8.05 -2.16
N LEU A 43 2.02 7.68 -2.31
CA LEU A 43 1.10 7.39 -1.20
C LEU A 43 1.49 6.16 -0.35
N PHE A 44 2.27 5.23 -0.91
CA PHE A 44 2.71 4.02 -0.21
C PHE A 44 4.07 4.23 0.46
N TYR A 45 4.92 5.08 -0.13
CA TYR A 45 6.25 5.41 0.37
C TYR A 45 6.22 5.91 1.81
N GLU A 46 5.36 6.88 2.14
CA GLU A 46 5.28 7.44 3.50
C GLU A 46 4.89 6.40 4.56
N LYS A 47 3.95 5.49 4.22
CA LYS A 47 3.52 4.42 5.13
C LYS A 47 4.57 3.32 5.30
N MET A 48 5.39 3.06 4.28
CA MET A 48 6.43 2.03 4.33
C MET A 48 7.72 2.52 5.00
N VAL A 49 8.15 3.75 4.71
CA VAL A 49 9.36 4.34 5.30
C VAL A 49 9.22 4.52 6.81
N GLY A 50 8.02 4.76 7.32
CA GLY A 50 7.74 4.78 8.76
C GLY A 50 7.88 3.42 9.47
N ASN A 51 7.96 2.30 8.74
CA ASN A 51 7.83 0.95 9.30
C ASN A 51 9.14 0.11 9.29
N MET A 52 10.31 0.74 9.12
CA MET A 52 11.64 0.07 9.20
C MET A 52 11.74 -1.26 8.41
N VAL A 53 11.22 -1.28 7.19
CA VAL A 53 11.23 -2.52 6.39
C VAL A 53 12.66 -2.82 5.94
N SER A 54 13.19 -3.97 6.36
CA SER A 54 14.63 -4.29 6.22
C SER A 54 14.96 -5.23 5.06
N ASN A 55 13.95 -5.86 4.44
CA ASN A 55 14.13 -6.78 3.32
C ASN A 55 12.94 -6.75 2.35
N PHE A 56 13.15 -7.28 1.15
CA PHE A 56 12.16 -7.30 0.07
C PHE A 56 10.90 -8.12 0.40
N SER A 57 11.03 -9.19 1.17
CA SER A 57 9.89 -10.07 1.49
C SER A 57 8.90 -9.38 2.42
N ASP A 58 9.40 -8.62 3.40
CA ASP A 58 8.57 -7.83 4.31
C ASP A 58 7.82 -6.72 3.57
N LEU A 59 8.46 -6.10 2.56
CA LEU A 59 7.80 -5.11 1.70
C LEU A 59 6.59 -5.69 0.98
N VAL A 60 6.77 -6.83 0.30
CA VAL A 60 5.69 -7.51 -0.42
C VAL A 60 4.53 -7.87 0.52
N LEU A 61 4.84 -8.32 1.74
CA LEU A 61 3.83 -8.72 2.71
C LEU A 61 3.03 -7.53 3.29
N ILE A 62 3.69 -6.42 3.60
CA ILE A 62 3.04 -5.20 4.07
C ILE A 62 2.12 -4.66 2.97
N GLU A 63 2.60 -4.65 1.73
CA GLU A 63 1.86 -4.13 0.60
C GLU A 63 0.64 -5.00 0.23
N GLU A 64 0.76 -6.33 0.32
CA GLU A 64 -0.38 -7.25 0.19
C GLU A 64 -1.44 -6.96 1.26
N ARG A 65 -1.03 -6.72 2.52
CA ARG A 65 -1.97 -6.36 3.59
C ARG A 65 -2.66 -5.02 3.35
N ILE A 66 -1.95 -4.03 2.82
CA ILE A 66 -2.53 -2.74 2.46
C ILE A 66 -3.53 -2.91 1.31
N GLU A 67 -3.19 -3.66 0.25
CA GLU A 67 -4.09 -3.93 -0.88
C GLU A 67 -5.40 -4.58 -0.41
N VAL A 68 -5.30 -5.56 0.50
CA VAL A 68 -6.47 -6.20 1.12
C VAL A 68 -7.26 -5.22 2.00
N GLY A 69 -6.58 -4.40 2.80
CA GLY A 69 -7.21 -3.37 3.64
C GLY A 69 -7.98 -2.32 2.83
N MET A 70 -7.45 -1.91 1.68
CA MET A 70 -8.12 -0.99 0.75
C MET A 70 -9.34 -1.63 0.09
N ARG A 71 -9.21 -2.88 -0.38
CA ARG A 71 -10.33 -3.63 -0.99
C ARG A 71 -11.47 -3.85 0.00
N THR A 72 -11.14 -4.06 1.27
CA THR A 72 -12.12 -4.29 2.35
C THR A 72 -12.65 -3.00 2.98
N ARG A 73 -12.29 -1.81 2.45
CA ARG A 73 -12.59 -0.47 3.03
C ARG A 73 -12.15 -0.27 4.48
N LYS A 74 -11.33 -1.17 5.03
CA LYS A 74 -10.70 -0.99 6.34
C LYS A 74 -9.64 0.10 6.33
N ILE A 75 -9.09 0.39 5.15
CA ILE A 75 -8.12 1.46 4.92
C ILE A 75 -8.69 2.37 3.84
N VAL A 76 -8.92 3.63 4.17
CA VAL A 76 -9.39 4.66 3.24
C VAL A 76 -8.16 5.39 2.67
N PRO A 77 -8.07 5.62 1.34
CA PRO A 77 -7.01 6.43 0.76
C PRO A 77 -7.10 7.86 1.30
N GLU A 78 -5.98 8.50 1.57
CA GLU A 78 -5.94 9.86 2.12
C GLU A 78 -6.69 10.90 1.27
N ALA A 79 -6.70 10.69 -0.06
CA ALA A 79 -7.48 11.49 -1.01
C ALA A 79 -9.01 11.43 -0.81
N ALA A 80 -9.53 10.46 -0.05
CA ALA A 80 -10.95 10.34 0.28
C ALA A 80 -11.28 10.94 1.67
N ILE A 81 -10.30 11.47 2.41
CA ILE A 81 -10.49 12.12 3.72
C ILE A 81 -10.80 13.63 3.54
N SER A 82 -10.75 14.16 2.30
CA SER A 82 -11.01 15.58 2.01
C SER A 82 -12.49 16.00 2.06
N HIS A 83 -13.39 15.16 2.60
CA HIS A 83 -14.73 15.57 3.02
C HIS A 83 -14.98 15.13 4.47
N PRO A 84 -14.80 16.01 5.47
CA PRO A 84 -15.43 15.83 6.76
C PRO A 84 -16.91 16.17 6.56
N ASN A 85 -17.70 15.21 6.08
CA ASN A 85 -19.15 15.40 6.12
C ASN A 85 -19.59 15.16 7.57
N GLU A 86 -20.20 16.21 8.10
CA GLU A 86 -20.63 16.43 9.47
C GLU A 86 -21.35 15.23 10.10
N PHE A 87 -21.18 15.12 11.42
CA PHE A 87 -21.98 14.32 12.33
C PHE A 87 -23.48 14.40 11.95
N PRO A 88 -24.22 13.29 11.85
CA PRO A 88 -25.64 13.33 12.09
C PRO A 88 -25.83 13.39 13.61
N GLU A 89 -26.16 14.57 14.09
CA GLU A 89 -26.88 14.79 15.34
C GLU A 89 -28.11 13.88 15.34
N SER A 90 -28.09 12.85 16.18
CA SER A 90 -29.30 12.07 16.47
C SER A 90 -30.14 12.88 17.46
N GLU A 91 -30.99 13.74 16.91
CA GLU A 91 -32.17 14.24 17.61
C GLU A 91 -33.11 13.03 17.80
N GLU A 92 -33.16 12.48 19.01
CA GLU A 92 -34.23 11.57 19.41
C GLU A 92 -35.29 12.41 20.12
N GLU A 93 -36.30 12.79 19.32
CA GLU A 93 -37.52 13.47 19.76
C GLU A 93 -38.26 12.65 20.82
N GLU A 94 -38.76 13.39 21.80
CA GLU A 94 -39.75 13.06 22.79
C GLU A 94 -41.02 12.43 22.15
N GLU A 95 -41.35 11.19 22.51
CA GLU A 95 -42.74 10.70 22.41
C GLU A 95 -43.26 10.36 23.81
N ALA A 96 -44.05 11.28 24.34
CA ALA A 96 -44.95 11.03 25.45
C ALA A 96 -46.17 10.22 24.98
N THR A 97 -46.47 9.11 25.65
CA THR A 97 -47.83 8.70 26.04
C THR A 97 -47.74 7.71 27.20
#